data_AF-A0A4Q3J712-F1
#
_entry.id   AF-A0A4Q3J712-F1
#
_cell.length_a   1.000
_cell.length_b   1.000
_cell.length_c   1.000
_cell.angle_alpha   90.00
_cell.angle_beta   90.00
_cell.angle_gamma   90.00
#
_symmetry.space_group_name_H-M   'P 1'
#
loop_
_entity.id
_entity.type
_entity.pdbx_description
1 polymer ?
#
loop_
_entity_poly.entity_id
_entity_poly.type
_entity_poly.pdbx_seq_one_letter_code
_entity_poly.pdbx_strand_id
1 'polypeptide(L)'
;MLVIAAAVFAFGFLRSAGSRALFSAVAAFALIFAVTREMPRCGSAFSGDGMCLQSGWKTIIVAGAALLALVAVLVRRREWTREVLRLSNIRWIWPCFVVVLFLAGGEAAEHRIHVEIEESLELAAYLYVTAYGLWILRQTRASIDAAALRLAAGRRADEVPG
;
A
#
# COMPACT_ATOMS: atom_id res chain seq x y z
N MET A 1 -0.30 5.09 -12.39
CA MET A 1 0.63 4.90 -11.25
C MET A 1 -0.02 4.22 -10.05
N LEU A 2 -1.20 4.66 -9.61
CA LEU A 2 -1.93 4.07 -8.47
C LEU A 2 -2.12 2.54 -8.54
N VAL A 3 -2.47 2.00 -9.73
CA VAL A 3 -2.59 0.54 -9.92
C VAL A 3 -1.28 -0.20 -9.63
N ILE A 4 -0.15 0.37 -10.06
CA ILE A 4 1.19 -0.20 -9.80
C ILE A 4 1.49 -0.14 -8.31
N ALA A 5 1.22 0.99 -7.66
CA ALA A 5 1.38 1.14 -6.21
C ALA A 5 0.55 0.10 -5.46
N ALA A 6 -0.73 -0.06 -5.81
CA ALA A 6 -1.62 -1.04 -5.21
C ALA A 6 -1.09 -2.48 -5.38
N ALA A 7 -0.59 -2.82 -6.57
CA ALA A 7 0.02 -4.12 -6.84
C ALA A 7 1.28 -4.37 -6.01
N VAL A 8 2.14 -3.36 -5.87
CA VAL A 8 3.35 -3.41 -5.04
C VAL A 8 2.99 -3.71 -3.58
N PHE A 9 1.97 -3.04 -3.03
CA PHE A 9 1.51 -3.28 -1.66
C PHE A 9 0.79 -4.62 -1.50
N ALA A 10 -0.02 -5.05 -2.47
CA ALA A 10 -0.61 -6.38 -2.47
C ALA A 10 0.47 -7.47 -2.45
N PHE A 11 1.53 -7.31 -3.25
CA PHE A 11 2.69 -8.20 -3.21
C PHE A 11 3.45 -8.12 -1.89
N GLY A 12 3.52 -6.93 -1.29
CA GLY A 12 4.10 -6.69 0.03
C GLY A 12 3.35 -7.43 1.13
N PHE A 13 2.02 -7.46 1.07
CA PHE A 13 1.18 -8.25 1.97
C PHE A 13 1.51 -9.75 1.87
N LEU A 14 1.60 -10.28 0.65
CA LEU A 14 1.90 -11.70 0.42
C LEU A 14 3.30 -12.10 0.92
N ARG A 15 4.28 -11.20 0.82
CA ARG A 15 5.68 -11.48 1.16
C ARG A 15 6.04 -11.17 2.62
N SER A 16 5.24 -10.37 3.31
CA SER A 16 5.55 -9.90 4.67
C SER A 16 4.68 -10.62 5.71
N ALA A 17 5.04 -10.47 6.99
CA ALA A 17 4.29 -10.98 8.14
C ALA A 17 4.00 -9.85 9.16
N GLY A 18 3.08 -10.10 10.08
CA GLY A 18 2.80 -9.20 11.20
C GLY A 18 2.35 -7.80 10.77
N SER A 19 2.84 -6.77 11.46
CA SER A 19 2.50 -5.36 11.22
C SER A 19 2.75 -4.87 9.79
N ARG A 20 3.80 -5.36 9.12
CA ARG A 20 4.13 -5.02 7.73
C ARG A 20 3.08 -5.51 6.75
N ALA A 21 2.61 -6.74 6.96
CA ALA A 21 1.58 -7.33 6.12
C ALA A 21 0.28 -6.53 6.25
N LEU A 22 -0.14 -6.24 7.48
CA LEU A 22 -1.32 -5.41 7.74
C LEU A 22 -1.23 -4.05 7.05
N PHE A 23 -0.11 -3.34 7.26
CA PHE A 23 0.11 -2.04 6.62
C PHE A 23 -0.01 -2.14 5.10
N SER A 24 0.60 -3.17 4.51
CA SER A 24 0.55 -3.38 3.06
C SER A 24 -0.86 -3.70 2.56
N ALA A 25 -1.66 -4.46 3.31
CA ALA A 25 -3.05 -4.73 2.96
C ALA A 25 -3.91 -3.45 3.00
N VAL A 26 -3.76 -2.64 4.05
CA VAL A 26 -4.49 -1.37 4.21
C VAL A 26 -4.09 -0.38 3.12
N ALA A 27 -2.80 -0.25 2.84
CA ALA A 27 -2.29 0.62 1.78
C ALA A 27 -2.79 0.17 0.39
N ALA A 28 -2.78 -1.13 0.10
CA ALA A 28 -3.32 -1.66 -1.16
C ALA A 28 -4.81 -1.34 -1.30
N PHE A 29 -5.61 -1.52 -0.25
CA PHE A 29 -7.03 -1.18 -0.25
C PHE A 29 -7.26 0.32 -0.49
N ALA A 30 -6.54 1.19 0.24
CA ALA A 30 -6.64 2.64 0.08
C ALA A 30 -6.26 3.09 -1.34
N LEU A 31 -5.24 2.49 -1.95
CA LEU A 31 -4.83 2.79 -3.32
C LEU A 31 -5.85 2.30 -4.35
N ILE A 32 -6.50 1.15 -4.13
CA ILE A 32 -7.61 0.70 -4.99
C ILE A 32 -8.77 1.69 -4.91
N PHE A 33 -9.09 2.17 -3.71
CA PHE A 33 -10.11 3.20 -3.53
C PHE A 33 -9.73 4.50 -4.25
N ALA A 34 -8.47 4.94 -4.15
CA ALA A 34 -7.97 6.11 -4.87
C ALA A 34 -8.12 5.95 -6.39
N VAL A 35 -7.80 4.77 -6.96
CA VAL A 35 -8.03 4.49 -8.40
C VAL A 35 -9.50 4.74 -8.79
N THR A 36 -10.44 4.31 -7.94
CA THR A 36 -11.87 4.51 -8.22
C THR A 36 -12.36 5.95 -8.02
N ARG A 37 -11.64 6.76 -7.24
CA ARG A 37 -11.87 8.21 -7.11
C ARG A 37 -11.44 8.92 -8.39
N GLU A 38 -10.23 8.63 -8.85
CA GLU A 38 -9.62 9.27 -10.04
C GLU A 38 -10.33 8.94 -11.36
N MET A 39 -10.93 7.75 -11.49
CA MET A 39 -11.63 7.38 -12.72
C MET A 39 -13.06 7.94 -12.74
N PRO A 40 -13.44 8.85 -13.65
CA PRO A 40 -14.81 9.38 -13.72
C PRO A 40 -15.85 8.31 -14.10
N ARG A 41 -17.13 8.59 -13.82
CA ARG A 41 -18.22 7.72 -14.29
C ARG A 41 -18.40 7.90 -15.79
N CYS A 42 -18.60 6.81 -16.53
CA CYS A 42 -18.94 6.89 -17.95
C CYS A 42 -20.25 7.68 -18.14
N GLY A 43 -20.22 8.70 -19.01
CA GLY A 43 -21.35 9.60 -19.25
C GLY A 43 -21.48 10.76 -18.26
N SER A 44 -20.48 10.99 -17.40
CA SER A 44 -20.44 12.20 -16.55
C SER A 44 -19.86 13.39 -17.32
N ALA A 45 -20.21 14.62 -16.93
CA ALA A 45 -19.63 15.83 -17.51
C ALA A 45 -18.09 15.91 -17.41
N PHE A 46 -17.51 15.10 -16.52
CA PHE A 46 -16.08 15.02 -16.24
C PHE A 46 -15.39 13.84 -16.94
N SER A 47 -16.10 13.02 -17.74
CA SER A 47 -15.46 11.87 -18.40
C SER A 47 -14.57 12.24 -19.58
N GLY A 48 -14.79 13.40 -20.22
CA GLY A 48 -14.01 13.86 -21.38
C GLY A 48 -13.72 12.75 -22.39
N ASP A 49 -12.48 12.71 -22.90
CA ASP A 49 -11.91 11.63 -23.73
C ASP A 49 -11.13 10.58 -22.90
N GLY A 50 -11.24 10.61 -21.57
CA GLY A 50 -10.47 9.78 -20.65
C GLY A 50 -11.04 8.38 -20.45
N MET A 51 -10.28 7.51 -19.77
CA MET A 51 -10.81 6.23 -19.31
C MET A 51 -11.91 6.47 -18.26
N CYS A 52 -13.06 5.86 -18.45
CA CYS A 52 -14.19 5.97 -17.54
C CYS A 52 -14.56 4.60 -16.96
N LEU A 53 -15.24 4.61 -15.81
CA LEU A 53 -15.79 3.41 -15.20
C LEU A 53 -17.32 3.45 -15.16
N GLN A 54 -17.97 2.37 -15.58
CA GLN A 54 -19.43 2.24 -15.39
C GLN A 54 -19.74 2.22 -13.88
N SER A 55 -20.86 2.83 -13.47
CA SER A 55 -21.16 3.02 -12.03
C SER A 55 -21.18 1.71 -11.24
N GLY A 56 -21.71 0.63 -11.82
CA GLY A 56 -21.73 -0.71 -11.21
C GLY A 56 -20.33 -1.26 -10.94
N TRP A 57 -19.36 -1.02 -11.83
CA TRP A 57 -17.99 -1.49 -11.67
C TRP A 57 -17.27 -0.82 -10.51
N LYS A 58 -17.53 0.47 -10.24
CA LYS A 58 -16.91 1.16 -9.08
C LYS A 58 -17.30 0.48 -7.78
N THR A 59 -18.59 0.20 -7.61
CA THR A 59 -19.13 -0.47 -6.42
C THR A 59 -18.56 -1.89 -6.29
N ILE A 60 -18.53 -2.65 -7.38
CA ILE A 60 -18.00 -4.02 -7.39
C ILE A 60 -16.52 -4.06 -7.00
N ILE A 61 -15.70 -3.16 -7.56
CA ILE A 61 -14.26 -3.10 -7.25
C ILE A 61 -14.04 -2.76 -5.77
N VAL A 62 -14.70 -1.73 -5.25
CA VAL A 62 -14.54 -1.31 -3.84
C VAL A 62 -15.06 -2.39 -2.89
N ALA A 63 -16.23 -2.98 -3.16
CA ALA A 63 -16.78 -4.05 -2.34
C ALA A 63 -15.91 -5.31 -2.36
N GLY A 64 -15.41 -5.69 -3.54
CA GLY A 64 -14.48 -6.82 -3.69
C GLY A 64 -13.17 -6.59 -2.95
N ALA A 65 -12.60 -5.38 -3.06
CA ALA A 65 -11.38 -5.02 -2.34
C ALA A 65 -11.60 -5.02 -0.81
N ALA A 66 -12.75 -4.52 -0.34
CA ALA A 66 -13.11 -4.54 1.08
C ALA A 66 -13.28 -5.98 1.60
N LEU A 67 -13.92 -6.85 0.83
CA LEU A 67 -14.07 -8.26 1.17
C LEU A 67 -12.71 -8.97 1.24
N LEU A 68 -11.83 -8.74 0.26
CA LEU A 68 -10.48 -9.30 0.26
C LEU A 68 -9.64 -8.79 1.44
N ALA A 69 -9.73 -7.50 1.76
CA ALA A 69 -9.08 -6.93 2.93
C ALA A 69 -9.60 -7.57 4.22
N LEU A 70 -10.91 -7.76 4.35
CA LEU A 70 -11.52 -8.44 5.50
C LEU A 70 -11.05 -9.89 5.61
N VAL A 71 -11.03 -10.65 4.51
CA VAL A 71 -10.52 -12.03 4.52
C VAL A 71 -9.04 -12.06 4.94
N ALA A 72 -8.22 -11.15 4.41
CA ALA A 72 -6.82 -11.00 4.81
C ALA A 72 -6.68 -10.73 6.32
N VAL A 73 -7.57 -9.92 6.90
CA VAL A 73 -7.67 -9.67 8.34
C VAL A 73 -7.98 -10.92 9.14
N LEU A 74 -8.99 -11.65 8.71
CA LEU A 74 -9.45 -12.83 9.44
C LEU A 74 -8.40 -13.95 9.39
N VAL A 75 -7.77 -14.17 8.23
CA VAL A 75 -6.76 -15.23 8.04
C VAL A 75 -5.50 -14.99 8.88
N ARG A 76 -5.07 -13.73 9.04
CA ARG A 76 -3.85 -13.37 9.80
C ARG A 76 -4.11 -12.77 11.17
N ARG A 77 -5.34 -12.89 11.69
CA ARG A 77 -5.79 -12.27 12.96
C ARG A 77 -4.82 -12.43 14.12
N ARG A 78 -4.23 -13.62 14.30
CA ARG A 78 -3.32 -13.95 15.42
C ARG A 78 -2.00 -13.19 15.37
N GLU A 79 -1.49 -12.89 14.17
CA GLU A 79 -0.26 -12.11 14.00
C GLU A 79 -0.51 -10.64 14.36
N TRP A 80 -1.72 -10.13 14.11
CA TRP A 80 -2.01 -8.70 14.18
C TRP A 80 -2.32 -8.23 15.59
N THR A 81 -3.13 -8.98 16.35
CA THR A 81 -3.47 -8.61 17.74
C THR A 81 -2.24 -8.45 18.63
N ARG A 82 -1.17 -9.19 18.35
CA ARG A 82 0.08 -9.11 19.13
C ARG A 82 1.02 -8.00 18.67
N GLU A 83 0.98 -7.64 17.39
CA GLU A 83 1.94 -6.72 16.82
C GLU A 83 1.44 -5.28 16.68
N VAL A 84 0.15 -5.04 16.44
CA VAL A 84 -0.38 -3.71 16.07
C VAL A 84 -0.03 -2.62 17.08
N LEU A 85 -0.07 -2.92 18.38
CA LEU A 85 0.18 -1.96 19.46
C LEU A 85 1.67 -1.70 19.74
N ARG A 86 2.60 -2.32 19.01
CA ARG A 86 4.04 -2.07 19.23
C ARG A 86 4.44 -0.71 18.65
N LEU A 87 5.04 0.14 19.49
CA LEU A 87 5.61 1.44 19.06
C LEU A 87 6.60 1.30 17.89
N SER A 88 7.29 0.17 17.77
CA SER A 88 8.18 -0.15 16.64
C SER A 88 7.51 -0.09 15.27
N ASN A 89 6.17 -0.07 15.22
CA ASN A 89 5.40 0.02 13.99
C ASN A 89 5.19 1.45 13.50
N ILE A 90 5.51 2.47 14.32
CA ILE A 90 5.42 3.88 13.91
C ILE A 90 6.29 4.16 12.68
N ARG A 91 7.37 3.39 12.51
CA ARG A 91 8.24 3.46 11.33
C ARG A 91 7.51 3.19 10.01
N TRP A 92 6.38 2.47 10.06
CA TRP A 92 5.57 2.16 8.88
C TRP A 92 4.54 3.24 8.57
N ILE A 93 4.10 3.96 9.60
CA ILE A 93 3.02 4.94 9.54
C ILE A 93 3.58 6.33 9.22
N TRP A 94 4.74 6.71 9.76
CA TRP A 94 5.29 8.06 9.56
C TRP A 94 5.47 8.45 8.08
N PRO A 95 5.84 7.55 7.14
CA PRO A 95 5.98 7.93 5.73
C PRO A 95 4.63 8.27 5.09
N CYS A 96 3.53 7.75 5.63
CA CYS A 96 2.18 8.14 5.20
C CYS A 96 1.85 9.60 5.52
N PHE A 97 2.47 10.20 6.54
CA PHE A 97 2.27 11.63 6.80
C PHE A 97 2.75 12.48 5.63
N VAL A 98 3.83 12.09 4.95
CA VAL A 98 4.32 12.81 3.76
C VAL A 98 3.28 12.77 2.65
N VAL A 99 2.66 11.60 2.42
CA VAL A 99 1.57 11.44 1.45
C VAL A 99 0.37 12.32 1.83
N VAL A 100 -0.04 12.29 3.10
CA VAL A 100 -1.16 13.11 3.60
C VAL A 100 -0.87 14.60 3.43
N LEU A 101 0.37 15.05 3.69
CA LEU A 101 0.76 16.44 3.51
C LEU A 101 0.71 16.87 2.04
N PHE A 102 1.14 16.01 1.11
CA PHE A 102 1.02 16.31 -0.32
C PHE A 102 -0.44 16.40 -0.75
N LEU A 103 -1.29 15.45 -0.35
CA LEU A 103 -2.71 15.46 -0.71
C LEU A 103 -3.46 16.65 -0.08
N ALA A 104 -3.24 16.93 1.21
CA ALA A 104 -3.85 18.08 1.89
C ALA A 104 -3.34 19.41 1.33
N GLY A 105 -2.06 19.48 0.94
CA GLY A 105 -1.48 20.64 0.27
C GLY A 105 -2.08 20.86 -1.12
N GLY A 106 -2.33 19.77 -1.86
CA GLY A 106 -3.00 19.79 -3.17
C GLY A 106 -4.42 20.35 -3.06
N GLU A 107 -5.24 19.77 -2.18
CA GLU A 107 -6.61 20.23 -1.94
C GLU A 107 -6.65 21.71 -1.48
N ALA A 108 -5.71 22.13 -0.62
CA ALA A 108 -5.61 23.53 -0.20
C ALA A 108 -5.23 24.48 -1.35
N ALA A 109 -4.48 23.99 -2.35
CA ALA A 109 -4.12 24.75 -3.54
C ALA A 109 -5.27 24.82 -4.55
N GLU A 110 -6.04 23.74 -4.71
CA GLU A 110 -7.28 23.72 -5.51
C GLU A 110 -8.26 24.78 -5.01
N HIS A 111 -8.42 24.91 -3.69
CA HIS A 111 -9.30 25.93 -3.09
C HIS A 111 -8.87 27.38 -3.41
N ARG A 112 -7.63 27.56 -3.91
CA ARG A 112 -7.08 28.85 -4.37
C ARG A 112 -6.98 28.94 -5.90
N ILE A 113 -7.67 28.05 -6.64
CA ILE A 113 -7.76 28.02 -8.10
C ILE A 113 -6.44 27.66 -8.79
N HIS A 114 -5.58 26.86 -8.12
CA HIS A 114 -4.31 26.39 -8.69
C HIS A 114 -4.36 24.89 -9.03
N VAL A 115 -5.11 24.53 -10.06
CA VAL A 115 -5.32 23.12 -10.50
C VAL A 115 -4.00 22.42 -10.86
N GLU A 116 -3.06 23.11 -11.51
CA GLU A 116 -1.76 22.51 -11.87
C GLU A 116 -0.92 22.11 -10.65
N ILE A 117 -1.08 22.84 -9.53
CA ILE A 117 -0.37 22.56 -8.28
C ILE A 117 -0.98 21.34 -7.58
N GLU A 118 -2.30 21.22 -7.61
CA GLU A 118 -3.02 20.04 -7.13
C GLU A 118 -2.54 18.78 -7.85
N GLU A 119 -2.63 18.75 -9.19
CA GLU A 119 -2.22 17.59 -10.01
C GLU A 119 -0.75 17.21 -9.77
N SER A 120 0.13 18.21 -9.64
CA SER A 120 1.56 18.00 -9.36
C SER A 120 1.81 17.39 -7.99
N LEU A 121 1.09 17.86 -6.96
CA LEU A 121 1.20 17.34 -5.59
C LEU A 121 0.60 15.94 -5.45
N GLU A 122 -0.52 15.68 -6.12
CA GLU A 122 -1.10 14.32 -6.19
C GLU A 122 -0.14 13.35 -6.90
N LEU A 123 0.44 13.75 -8.04
CA LEU A 123 1.42 12.94 -8.75
C LEU A 123 2.65 12.65 -7.85
N ALA A 124 3.16 13.67 -7.14
CA ALA A 124 4.26 13.51 -6.20
C ALA A 124 3.90 12.53 -5.07
N ALA A 125 2.69 12.62 -4.52
CA ALA A 125 2.18 11.69 -3.52
C ALA A 125 2.16 10.24 -4.05
N TYR A 126 1.69 10.05 -5.28
CA TYR A 126 1.61 8.73 -5.92
C TYR A 126 2.98 8.14 -6.24
N LEU A 127 3.95 8.96 -6.66
CA LEU A 127 5.33 8.52 -6.87
C LEU A 127 5.98 8.14 -5.54
N TYR A 128 5.82 8.97 -4.52
CA TYR A 128 6.35 8.73 -3.19
C TYR A 128 5.83 7.43 -2.60
N VAL A 129 4.50 7.22 -2.60
CA VAL A 129 3.89 6.00 -2.04
C VAL A 129 4.30 4.75 -2.82
N THR A 130 4.51 4.86 -4.14
CA THR A 130 5.04 3.76 -4.96
C THR A 130 6.48 3.42 -4.58
N ALA A 131 7.36 4.42 -4.49
CA ALA A 131 8.74 4.24 -4.07
C ALA A 131 8.84 3.64 -2.66
N TYR A 132 7.98 4.07 -1.75
CA TYR A 132 7.89 3.54 -0.40
C TYR A 132 7.44 2.08 -0.37
N GLY A 133 6.45 1.70 -1.18
CA GLY A 133 6.03 0.31 -1.34
C GLY A 133 7.18 -0.58 -1.86
N LEU A 134 7.94 -0.10 -2.85
CA LEU A 134 9.12 -0.81 -3.37
C LEU A 134 10.21 -0.96 -2.30
N TRP A 135 10.43 0.05 -1.48
CA TRP A 135 11.37 -0.01 -0.35
C TRP A 135 10.96 -1.07 0.68
N ILE A 136 9.67 -1.16 1.03
CA ILE A 136 9.14 -2.22 1.89
C ILE A 136 9.45 -3.61 1.32
N LEU A 137 9.22 -3.81 0.02
CA LEU A 137 9.53 -5.09 -0.65
C LEU A 137 11.01 -5.45 -0.58
N ARG A 138 11.90 -4.47 -0.76
CA ARG A 138 13.35 -4.68 -0.65
C ARG A 138 13.74 -5.10 0.75
N GLN A 139 13.19 -4.46 1.78
CA GLN A 139 13.45 -4.84 3.18
C GLN A 139 12.96 -6.23 3.53
N THR A 140 11.79 -6.62 3.00
CA THR A 140 11.23 -7.95 3.23
C THR A 140 12.11 -9.03 2.63
N ARG A 141 12.62 -8.84 1.41
CA ARG A 141 13.61 -9.76 0.80
C ARG A 141 14.87 -9.89 1.65
N ALA A 142 15.48 -8.76 2.02
CA ALA A 142 16.69 -8.77 2.85
C ALA A 142 16.51 -9.51 4.18
N SER A 143 15.33 -9.39 4.81
CA SER A 143 15.04 -10.13 6.05
C SER A 143 14.89 -11.65 5.85
N ILE A 144 14.35 -12.08 4.71
CA ILE A 144 14.22 -13.51 4.36
C ILE A 144 15.62 -14.10 4.10
N ASP A 145 16.45 -13.39 3.33
CA ASP A 145 17.81 -13.84 2.98
C ASP A 145 18.68 -13.97 4.23
N ALA A 146 18.61 -12.99 5.14
CA ALA A 146 19.34 -13.04 6.41
C ALA A 146 18.88 -14.20 7.31
N ALA A 147 17.59 -14.53 7.33
CA ALA A 147 17.08 -15.68 8.08
C ALA A 147 17.57 -17.01 7.48
N ALA A 148 17.56 -17.13 6.16
CA ALA A 148 18.06 -18.32 5.46
C ALA A 148 19.56 -18.56 5.74
N LEU A 149 20.37 -17.51 5.73
CA LEU A 149 21.80 -17.59 6.06
C LEU A 149 22.05 -18.04 7.51
N ARG A 150 21.26 -17.55 8.48
CA ARG A 150 21.36 -18.00 9.88
C ARG A 150 21.01 -19.47 10.05
N LEU A 151 19.99 -19.96 9.36
CA LEU A 151 19.61 -21.39 9.38
C LEU A 151 20.66 -22.28 8.71
N ALA A 152 21.33 -21.80 7.67
CA ALA A 152 22.43 -22.50 7.03
C ALA A 152 23.67 -22.56 7.93
N ALA A 153 23.98 -21.47 8.63
CA ALA A 153 25.09 -21.42 9.58
C ALA A 153 24.88 -22.33 10.80
N GLY A 154 23.65 -22.35 11.35
CA GLY A 154 23.31 -23.25 12.46
C GLY A 154 23.48 -24.73 12.11
N ARG A 155 23.01 -25.16 10.93
CA ARG A 155 23.18 -26.55 10.48
C ARG A 155 24.64 -26.98 10.32
N ARG A 156 25.52 -26.08 9.88
CA ARG A 156 26.96 -26.39 9.77
C ARG A 156 27.63 -26.53 11.13
N ALA A 157 27.14 -25.85 12.17
CA ALA A 157 27.69 -25.99 13.52
C ALA A 157 27.34 -27.35 14.15
N ASP A 158 26.19 -27.91 13.79
CA ASP A 158 25.74 -29.23 14.27
C ASP A 158 26.40 -30.41 13.54
N GLU A 159 27.00 -30.18 12.36
CA GLU A 159 27.65 -31.21 11.53
C GLU A 159 29.15 -31.38 11.79
N VAL A 160 29.78 -30.59 12.68
CA VAL A 160 31.19 -30.77 13.04
C VAL A 160 31.29 -31.91 14.06
N PRO A 161 31.83 -33.10 13.68
CA PRO A 161 32.08 -34.17 14.65
C PRO A 161 33.24 -33.74 15.54
N GLY A 162 33.04 -33.84 16.86
CA GLY A 162 34.09 -33.63 17.86
C GLY A 162 35.16 -34.70 17.84
#